data_AF-A0A6S7I9F1-F1
#
_entry.id   AF-A0A6S7I9F1-F1
#
_cell.length_a   1.000
_cell.length_b   1.000
_cell.length_c   1.000
_cell.angle_alpha   90.00
_cell.angle_beta   90.00
_cell.angle_gamma   90.00
#
_symmetry.space_group_name_H-M   'P 1'
#
loop_
_entity.id
_entity.type
_entity.pdbx_description
1 polymer ?
#
loop_
_entity_poly.entity_id
_entity_poly.type
_entity_poly.pdbx_seq_one_letter_code
_entity_poly.pdbx_strand_id
1 'polypeptide(L)'
;MELLQSKPYQESVQSIIVDEAHCILEWGLDLRKDYSNLAMLCATFPTVPVVALTATASKADVILIKESLNLKKPVEIAANPAKPNIFYENIIRKGNDLEFFQELLHNQLFYLKSNWITL
;
A
#
# COMPACT_ATOMS: atom_id res chain seq x y z
N MET A 1 25.73 -8.60 -6.08
CA MET A 1 26.03 -7.26 -5.50
C MET A 1 27.10 -6.52 -6.29
N GLU A 2 28.20 -7.19 -6.69
CA GLU A 2 29.29 -6.58 -7.48
C GLU A 2 28.83 -5.84 -8.74
N LEU A 3 27.80 -6.33 -9.44
CA LEU A 3 27.25 -5.65 -10.62
C LEU A 3 26.72 -4.24 -10.30
N LEU A 4 25.93 -4.09 -9.22
CA LEU A 4 25.34 -2.81 -8.82
C LEU A 4 26.39 -1.82 -8.29
N GLN A 5 27.55 -2.32 -7.85
CA GLN A 5 28.69 -1.53 -7.42
C GLN A 5 29.58 -1.09 -8.59
N SER A 6 29.35 -1.60 -9.80
CA SER A 6 30.13 -1.20 -10.97
C SER A 6 29.84 0.25 -11.37
N LYS A 7 30.86 0.91 -11.93
CA LYS A 7 30.80 2.32 -12.34
C LYS A 7 29.58 2.67 -13.20
N PRO A 8 29.19 1.87 -14.22
CA PRO A 8 28.02 2.20 -15.04
C PRO A 8 26.73 2.33 -14.23
N TYR A 9 26.50 1.46 -13.24
CA TYR A 9 25.28 1.51 -12.42
C TYR A 9 25.32 2.67 -11.42
N GLN A 10 26.47 2.89 -10.79
CA GLN A 10 26.64 3.99 -9.84
C GLN A 10 26.45 5.37 -10.51
N GLU A 11 26.77 5.50 -11.80
CA GLU A 11 26.60 6.75 -12.56
C GLU A 11 25.24 6.89 -13.26
N SER A 12 24.49 5.81 -13.47
CA SER A 12 23.25 5.83 -14.28
C SER A 12 21.95 5.70 -13.48
N VAL A 13 21.99 5.18 -12.26
CA VAL A 13 20.78 5.07 -11.44
C VAL A 13 20.40 6.45 -10.90
N GLN A 14 19.19 6.91 -11.25
CA GLN A 14 18.72 8.26 -10.92
C GLN A 14 17.68 8.28 -9.79
N SER A 15 16.97 7.18 -9.54
CA SER A 15 15.95 7.09 -8.49
C SER A 15 15.64 5.63 -8.15
N ILE A 16 15.25 5.39 -6.89
CA ILE A 16 14.71 4.11 -6.43
C ILE A 16 13.25 4.34 -6.01
N ILE A 17 12.33 3.58 -6.59
CA ILE A 17 10.90 3.63 -6.25
C ILE A 17 10.51 2.29 -5.64
N VAL A 18 10.05 2.32 -4.38
CA VAL A 18 9.52 1.16 -3.67
C VAL A 18 8.01 1.30 -3.60
N ASP A 19 7.31 0.58 -4.47
CA ASP A 19 5.86 0.49 -4.42
C ASP A 19 5.41 -0.55 -3.39
N GLU A 20 4.18 -0.38 -2.86
CA GLU A 20 3.63 -1.20 -1.77
C GLU A 20 4.58 -1.37 -0.58
N ALA A 21 5.18 -0.26 -0.13
CA ALA A 21 6.20 -0.25 0.90
C ALA A 21 5.74 -0.87 2.24
N HIS A 22 4.43 -0.98 2.49
CA HIS A 22 3.88 -1.68 3.65
C HIS A 22 4.23 -3.18 3.66
N CYS A 23 4.52 -3.79 2.50
CA CYS A 23 4.95 -5.18 2.41
C CYS A 23 6.27 -5.44 3.16
N ILE A 24 7.09 -4.41 3.43
CA ILE A 24 8.30 -4.55 4.26
C ILE A 24 7.96 -5.02 5.68
N LEU A 25 6.76 -4.68 6.18
CA LEU A 25 6.32 -4.96 7.54
C LEU A 25 5.32 -6.11 7.60
N GLU A 26 4.31 -6.07 6.73
CA GLU A 26 3.20 -7.03 6.78
C GLU A 26 3.65 -8.42 6.34
N TRP A 27 4.56 -8.47 5.37
CA TRP A 27 5.02 -9.73 4.79
C TRP A 27 6.41 -10.00 5.32
N GLY A 28 6.44 -10.47 6.57
CA GLY A 28 7.60 -11.14 7.14
C GLY A 28 8.05 -12.34 6.30
N LEU A 29 8.79 -13.25 6.92
CA LEU A 29 9.52 -14.33 6.25
C LEU A 29 8.71 -15.23 5.27
N ASP A 30 7.38 -15.19 5.23
CA ASP A 30 6.57 -16.14 4.47
C ASP A 30 6.11 -15.69 3.08
N LEU A 31 6.06 -14.39 2.76
CA LEU A 31 5.52 -13.95 1.46
C LEU A 31 6.54 -13.27 0.54
N ARG A 32 7.42 -12.40 1.06
CA ARG A 32 8.50 -11.75 0.28
C ARG A 32 9.73 -11.38 1.12
N LYS A 33 10.55 -12.37 1.47
CA LYS A 33 11.83 -12.15 2.18
C LYS A 33 12.72 -11.10 1.51
N ASP A 34 12.65 -10.95 0.20
CA ASP A 34 13.49 -10.01 -0.55
C ASP A 34 13.22 -8.53 -0.20
N TYR A 35 12.06 -8.20 0.37
CA TYR A 35 11.77 -6.82 0.79
C TYR A 35 12.69 -6.36 1.93
N SER A 36 13.20 -7.28 2.76
CA SER A 36 14.20 -6.93 3.79
C SER A 36 15.54 -6.52 3.18
N ASN A 37 15.83 -6.94 1.94
CA ASN A 37 17.06 -6.59 1.23
C ASN A 37 16.97 -5.23 0.53
N LEU A 38 15.80 -4.58 0.49
CA LEU A 38 15.65 -3.25 -0.11
C LEU A 38 16.45 -2.18 0.64
N ALA A 39 16.63 -2.35 1.96
CA ALA A 39 17.54 -1.53 2.76
C ALA A 39 18.95 -1.51 2.17
N MET A 40 19.42 -2.69 1.77
CA MET A 40 20.74 -2.90 1.20
C MET A 40 20.84 -2.33 -0.21
N LEU A 41 19.77 -2.39 -1.00
CA LEU A 41 19.68 -1.71 -2.31
C LEU A 41 19.81 -0.19 -2.14
N CYS A 42 19.05 0.40 -1.22
CA CYS A 42 19.12 1.84 -0.92
C CYS A 42 20.53 2.24 -0.43
N ALA A 43 21.14 1.40 0.41
CA ALA A 43 22.52 1.62 0.88
C ALA A 43 23.57 1.51 -0.24
N THR A 44 23.30 0.74 -1.30
CA THR A 44 24.20 0.60 -2.46
C THR A 44 24.26 1.87 -3.32
N PHE A 45 23.21 2.71 -3.24
CA PHE A 45 23.11 3.97 -3.99
C PHE A 45 22.83 5.15 -3.05
N PRO A 46 23.79 5.53 -2.18
CA PRO A 46 23.54 6.45 -1.07
C PRO A 46 23.19 7.89 -1.49
N THR A 47 23.50 8.27 -2.73
CA THR A 47 23.21 9.59 -3.31
C THR A 47 21.92 9.62 -4.12
N VAL A 48 21.32 8.46 -4.40
CA VAL A 48 20.13 8.33 -5.23
C VAL A 48 18.87 8.58 -4.39
N PRO A 49 17.93 9.42 -4.86
CA PRO A 49 16.67 9.64 -4.16
C PRO A 49 15.82 8.36 -4.11
N VAL A 50 15.23 8.11 -2.95
CA VAL A 50 14.33 6.99 -2.71
C VAL A 50 12.92 7.51 -2.46
N VAL A 51 11.93 6.94 -3.15
CA VAL A 51 10.51 7.19 -2.93
C VAL A 51 9.85 5.89 -2.50
N ALA A 52 9.14 5.92 -1.37
CA ALA A 52 8.33 4.81 -0.89
C ALA A 52 6.85 5.18 -1.06
N LEU A 53 6.07 4.31 -1.71
CA LEU A 53 4.66 4.49 -2.00
C LEU A 53 3.86 3.38 -1.30
N THR A 54 2.73 3.73 -0.71
CA THR A 54 1.79 2.76 -0.14
C THR A 54 0.39 3.37 -0.03
N ALA A 55 -0.64 2.57 -0.28
CA ALA A 55 -2.03 2.98 -0.05
C ALA A 55 -2.45 2.78 1.41
N THR A 56 -1.94 1.72 2.06
CA THR A 56 -2.30 1.29 3.41
C THR A 56 -1.07 1.30 4.30
N ALA A 57 -1.00 2.28 5.21
CA ALA A 57 0.00 2.31 6.27
C ALA A 57 -0.52 3.14 7.45
N SER A 58 -0.47 2.56 8.64
CA SER A 58 -0.67 3.33 9.87
C SER A 58 0.51 4.27 10.11
N LYS A 59 0.36 5.22 11.05
CA LYS A 59 1.47 6.09 11.46
C LYS A 59 2.68 5.29 11.99
N ALA A 60 2.42 4.16 12.66
CA ALA A 60 3.48 3.28 13.15
C ALA A 60 4.20 2.59 11.97
N ASP A 61 3.44 2.13 10.98
CA ASP A 61 4.00 1.49 9.78
C ASP A 61 4.89 2.45 9.00
N VAL A 62 4.47 3.71 8.85
CA VAL A 62 5.29 4.75 8.19
C VAL A 62 6.63 4.92 8.90
N ILE A 63 6.67 4.90 10.24
CA ILE A 63 7.93 4.99 11.00
C ILE A 63 8.83 3.80 10.67
N LEU A 64 8.31 2.58 10.72
CA LEU A 64 9.08 1.38 10.47
C LEU A 64 9.57 1.29 9.01
N ILE A 65 8.75 1.67 8.03
CA ILE A 65 9.16 1.72 6.61
C ILE A 65 10.35 2.67 6.42
N LYS A 66 10.31 3.86 7.04
CA LYS A 66 11.41 4.82 6.96
C LYS A 66 12.70 4.26 7.55
N GLU A 67 12.60 3.57 8.68
CA GLU A 67 13.73 2.92 9.34
C GLU A 67 14.29 1.78 8.49
N SER A 68 13.42 0.88 8.01
CA SER A 68 13.81 -0.26 7.17
C SER A 68 14.49 0.16 5.87
N LEU A 69 14.00 1.20 5.19
CA LEU A 69 14.61 1.72 3.95
C LEU A 69 15.75 2.71 4.21
N ASN A 70 16.08 2.99 5.48
CA ASN A 70 17.09 3.97 5.89
C ASN A 70 16.86 5.37 5.25
N LEU A 71 15.61 5.82 5.20
CA LEU A 71 15.23 7.11 4.63
C LEU A 71 15.66 8.25 5.55
N LYS A 72 16.57 9.09 5.04
CA LYS A 72 17.12 10.22 5.80
C LYS A 72 16.22 11.45 5.66
N LYS A 73 15.47 11.78 6.73
CA LYS A 73 14.57 12.96 6.79
C LYS A 73 13.66 13.08 5.54
N PRO A 74 12.89 12.03 5.18
CA PRO A 74 12.06 12.06 3.99
C PRO A 74 10.95 13.10 4.12
N VAL A 75 10.48 13.61 2.99
CA VAL A 75 9.22 14.34 2.92
C VAL A 75 8.08 13.32 3.01
N GLU A 76 7.18 13.52 3.97
CA GLU A 76 6.00 12.66 4.15
C GLU A 76 4.77 13.35 3.56
N ILE A 77 4.15 12.70 2.58
CA ILE A 77 2.93 13.19 1.94
C ILE A 77 1.84 12.15 2.20
N ALA A 78 0.76 12.56 2.88
CA ALA A 78 -0.38 11.72 3.16
C ALA A 78 -1.66 12.39 2.64
N ALA A 79 -2.47 11.62 1.91
CA ALA A 79 -3.79 12.05 1.47
C ALA A 79 -4.87 11.45 2.38
N ASN A 80 -6.00 12.14 2.51
CA ASN A 80 -7.17 11.56 3.17
C ASN A 80 -7.75 10.45 2.27
N PRO A 81 -7.86 9.19 2.76
CA PRO A 81 -8.40 8.10 1.97
C PRO A 81 -9.93 8.15 1.82
N ALA A 82 -10.62 9.04 2.55
CA ALA A 82 -12.08 9.13 2.54
C ALA A 82 -12.64 9.31 1.12
N LYS A 83 -13.50 8.38 0.72
CA LYS A 83 -14.23 8.43 -0.56
C LYS A 83 -15.68 8.83 -0.25
N PRO A 84 -16.11 10.05 -0.59
CA PRO A 84 -17.46 10.52 -0.25
C PRO A 84 -18.57 9.71 -0.93
N ASN A 85 -18.22 8.94 -1.97
CA ASN A 85 -19.11 8.04 -2.70
C ASN A 85 -19.08 6.59 -2.18
N ILE A 86 -18.40 6.29 -1.08
CA ILE A 86 -18.43 4.97 -0.42
C ILE A 86 -19.24 5.10 0.88
N PHE A 87 -20.34 4.35 0.96
CA PHE A 87 -21.17 4.24 2.15
C PHE A 87 -20.83 2.97 2.92
N TYR A 88 -20.74 3.08 4.25
CA TYR A 88 -20.48 1.95 5.14
C TYR A 88 -21.74 1.63 5.93
N GLU A 89 -22.22 0.39 5.83
CA GLU A 89 -23.35 -0.13 6.60
C GLU A 89 -22.91 -1.37 7.38
N ASN A 90 -23.34 -1.48 8.64
CA ASN A 90 -23.14 -2.68 9.45
C ASN A 90 -24.47 -3.41 9.61
N ILE A 91 -24.56 -4.62 9.05
CA ILE A 91 -25.77 -5.44 9.06
C ILE A 91 -25.47 -6.74 9.80
N ILE A 92 -26.30 -7.07 10.78
CA ILE A 92 -26.20 -8.34 11.49
C ILE A 92 -26.65 -9.47 10.55
N ARG A 93 -25.76 -10.41 10.29
CA ARG A 93 -26.05 -11.62 9.54
C ARG A 93 -27.14 -12.45 10.21
N LYS A 94 -28.11 -12.93 9.43
CA LYS A 94 -29.22 -13.77 9.90
C LYS A 94 -29.38 -15.00 9.00
N GLY A 95 -29.85 -16.11 9.57
CA GLY A 95 -30.18 -17.31 8.79
C GLY A 95 -29.00 -17.94 8.04
N ASN A 96 -29.30 -18.61 6.92
CA ASN A 96 -28.30 -19.23 6.05
C ASN A 96 -27.55 -18.17 5.21
N ASP A 97 -26.28 -18.43 4.89
CA ASP A 97 -25.44 -17.57 4.04
C ASP A 97 -26.12 -17.19 2.72
N LEU A 98 -26.63 -18.19 1.98
CA LEU A 98 -27.14 -17.95 0.63
C LEU A 98 -28.38 -17.05 0.66
N GLU A 99 -29.31 -17.29 1.58
CA GLU A 99 -30.52 -16.48 1.76
C GLU A 99 -30.18 -15.05 2.18
N PHE A 100 -29.26 -14.90 3.14
CA PHE A 100 -28.81 -13.58 3.60
C PHE A 100 -28.16 -12.77 2.48
N PHE A 101 -27.23 -13.36 1.71
CA PHE A 101 -26.58 -12.65 0.61
C PHE A 101 -27.55 -12.34 -0.54
N GLN A 102 -28.54 -13.22 -0.80
CA GLN A 102 -29.59 -12.94 -1.77
C GLN A 102 -30.45 -11.74 -1.35
N GLU A 103 -30.88 -11.68 -0.10
CA GLU A 103 -31.65 -10.55 0.45
C GLU A 103 -30.83 -9.25 0.41
N LEU A 104 -29.57 -9.31 0.87
CA LEU A 104 -28.65 -8.17 0.86
C LEU A 104 -28.46 -7.59 -0.54
N LEU A 105 -28.15 -8.45 -1.53
CA LEU A 105 -27.94 -8.00 -2.90
C LEU A 105 -29.22 -7.47 -3.55
N HIS A 106 -30.38 -8.08 -3.26
CA HIS A 106 -31.67 -7.59 -3.77
C HIS A 106 -31.97 -6.17 -3.28
N ASN A 107 -31.82 -5.93 -1.98
CA ASN A 107 -32.07 -4.62 -1.37
C ASN A 107 -31.09 -3.56 -1.89
N GLN A 108 -29.81 -3.90 -2.03
CA GLN A 108 -28.79 -2.99 -2.57
C GLN A 108 -29.04 -2.66 -4.04
N LEU A 109 -29.37 -3.64 -4.88
CA LEU A 109 -29.72 -3.39 -6.29
C LEU A 109 -30.96 -2.49 -6.44
N PHE A 110 -31.96 -2.64 -5.57
CA PHE A 110 -33.13 -1.77 -5.55
C PHE A 110 -32.76 -0.33 -5.12
N TYR A 111 -31.97 -0.18 -4.06
CA TYR A 111 -31.49 1.12 -3.58
C TYR A 111 -30.68 1.85 -4.66
N LEU A 112 -29.74 1.15 -5.29
CA LEU A 112 -28.95 1.69 -6.39
C LEU A 112 -29.91 2.13 -7.52
N LYS A 113 -30.75 1.25 -8.06
CA LYS A 113 -31.68 1.60 -9.16
C LYS A 113 -32.57 2.80 -8.85
N SER A 114 -32.97 2.98 -7.59
CA SER A 114 -33.84 4.07 -7.16
C SER A 114 -33.10 5.41 -6.98
N ASN A 115 -31.78 5.39 -6.74
CA ASN A 115 -30.98 6.57 -6.43
C ASN A 115 -29.98 6.98 -7.54
N TRP A 116 -29.78 6.18 -8.59
CA TRP A 116 -28.89 6.53 -9.72
C TRP A 116 -29.54 7.35 -10.85
N ILE A 117 -30.82 7.74 -10.74
CA ILE A 117 -31.45 8.69 -11.70
C ILE A 117 -31.37 10.12 -11.14
N THR A 118 -30.17 10.61 -10.88
CA THR A 118 -29.86 12.06 -10.79
C THR A 118 -28.35 12.28 -10.79
N LEU A 119 -27.72 11.99 -11.93
CA LEU A 119 -26.43 12.57 -12.34
C LEU A 119 -26.54 12.99 -13.80
#